data_AF-M3A596-F1
#
_entry.id   AF-M3A596-F1
#
_cell.length_a   1.000
_cell.length_b   1.000
_cell.length_c   1.000
_cell.angle_alpha   90.00
_cell.angle_beta   90.00
_cell.angle_gamma   90.00
#
_symmetry.space_group_name_H-M   'P 1'
#
loop_
_entity.id
_entity.type
_entity.pdbx_description
1 polymer ?
#
loop_
_entity_poly.entity_id
_entity_poly.type
_entity_poly.pdbx_seq_one_letter_code
_entity_poly.pdbx_strand_id
1 'polypeptide(L)'
;MAWQSAPLSLLNQYRVAHNIQTPPAFSTPYRQAILTNPGIGRQSPTMARKKEKRRISKENLALAVRKNFNGAAVNEIDVVVELVYKVRNK
;
A
#
# COMPACT_ATOMS: atom_id res chain seq x y z
N MET A 1 -11.73 -9.34 -2.16
CA MET A 1 -11.64 -8.08 -1.38
C MET A 1 -11.42 -6.89 -2.31
N ALA A 2 -12.14 -5.78 -2.14
CA ALA A 2 -11.97 -4.57 -2.95
C ALA A 2 -10.83 -3.68 -2.41
N TRP A 3 -9.57 -4.09 -2.60
CA TRP A 3 -8.37 -3.39 -2.11
C TRP A 3 -8.27 -1.93 -2.57
N GLN A 4 -8.90 -1.56 -3.69
CA GLN A 4 -8.95 -0.19 -4.21
C GLN A 4 -9.78 0.75 -3.32
N SER A 5 -10.86 0.23 -2.74
CA SER A 5 -11.74 0.96 -1.81
C SER A 5 -11.13 1.12 -0.42
N ALA A 6 -10.13 0.29 -0.07
CA ALA A 6 -9.49 0.32 1.24
C ALA A 6 -8.88 1.70 1.55
N PRO A 7 -8.89 2.13 2.83
CA PRO A 7 -8.28 3.39 3.22
C PRO A 7 -6.76 3.34 3.04
N LEU A 8 -6.16 4.49 2.73
CA LEU A 8 -4.72 4.62 2.49
C LEU A 8 -3.88 4.20 3.72
N SER A 9 -4.37 4.47 4.92
CA SER A 9 -3.74 4.07 6.18
C SER A 9 -3.59 2.55 6.27
N LEU A 10 -4.66 1.80 5.99
CA LEU A 10 -4.66 0.34 5.99
C LEU A 10 -3.68 -0.22 4.95
N LEU A 11 -3.68 0.33 3.72
CA LEU A 11 -2.75 -0.11 2.68
C LEU A 11 -1.28 0.11 3.08
N ASN A 12 -0.96 1.24 3.71
CA ASN A 12 0.38 1.53 4.19
C ASN A 12 0.76 0.68 5.40
N GLN A 13 -0.16 0.43 6.33
CA GLN A 13 0.05 -0.46 7.47
C GLN A 13 0.36 -1.89 6.98
N TYR A 14 -0.44 -2.41 6.05
CA TYR A 14 -0.22 -3.71 5.45
C TYR A 14 1.15 -3.78 4.74
N ARG A 15 1.51 -2.74 3.97
CA ARG A 15 2.81 -2.64 3.30
C ARG A 15 3.98 -2.76 4.28
N VAL A 16 3.90 -2.09 5.43
CA VAL A 16 4.93 -2.12 6.47
C VAL A 16 4.95 -3.46 7.18
N ALA A 17 3.78 -3.99 7.57
CA ALA A 17 3.67 -5.28 8.26
C ALA A 17 4.21 -6.47 7.45
N HIS A 18 4.02 -6.44 6.12
CA HIS A 18 4.43 -7.51 5.22
C HIS A 18 5.70 -7.17 4.39
N ASN A 19 6.44 -6.12 4.75
CA ASN A 19 7.70 -5.70 4.11
C ASN A 19 7.63 -5.64 2.58
N ILE A 20 6.52 -5.16 2.02
CA ILE A 20 6.32 -5.13 0.57
C ILE A 20 7.27 -4.08 -0.03
N GLN A 21 8.10 -4.51 -0.99
CA GLN A 21 9.07 -3.66 -1.71
C GLN A 21 8.41 -2.70 -2.70
N THR A 22 7.49 -1.88 -2.21
CA THR A 22 6.84 -0.82 -3.00
C THR A 22 6.98 0.52 -2.29
N PRO A 23 7.14 1.63 -3.03
CA PRO A 23 7.13 2.95 -2.44
C PRO A 23 5.79 3.28 -1.78
N PRO A 24 5.77 4.22 -0.82
CA PRO A 24 4.52 4.69 -0.25
C PRO A 24 3.68 5.42 -1.32
N ALA A 25 2.37 5.33 -1.19
CA ALA A 25 1.47 6.07 -2.08
C ALA A 25 1.41 7.57 -1.73
N PHE A 26 0.91 8.39 -2.66
CA PHE A 26 0.58 9.78 -2.39
C PHE A 26 -0.49 9.89 -1.30
N SER A 27 -0.35 10.89 -0.43
CA SER A 27 -1.30 11.12 0.67
C SER A 27 -2.68 11.55 0.18
N THR A 28 -2.75 12.32 -0.90
CA THR A 28 -4.01 12.78 -1.50
C THR A 28 -3.91 12.73 -3.03
N PRO A 29 -5.04 12.53 -3.74
CA PRO A 29 -5.09 12.61 -5.20
C PRO A 29 -4.64 13.97 -5.74
N TYR A 30 -4.91 15.05 -5.01
CA TYR A 30 -4.45 16.40 -5.34
C TYR A 30 -2.92 16.51 -5.39
N ARG A 31 -2.22 15.97 -4.39
CA ARG A 31 -0.75 15.93 -4.38
C ARG A 31 -0.20 15.06 -5.50
N GLN A 32 -0.88 13.96 -5.83
CA GLN A 32 -0.51 13.15 -6.98
C GLN A 32 -0.59 14.00 -8.26
N ALA A 33 -1.73 14.64 -8.53
CA ALA A 33 -1.93 15.46 -9.72
C ALA A 33 -0.86 16.54 -9.88
N ILE A 34 -0.57 17.33 -8.84
CA ILE A 34 0.45 18.39 -8.88
C ILE A 34 1.85 17.84 -9.16
N LEU A 35 2.20 16.72 -8.54
CA LEU A 35 3.56 16.18 -8.58
C LEU A 35 3.83 15.34 -9.84
N THR A 36 2.80 14.75 -10.44
CA THR A 36 2.94 13.92 -11.65
C THR A 36 2.76 14.71 -12.94
N ASN A 37 1.92 15.75 -12.92
CA ASN A 37 1.68 16.59 -14.09
C ASN A 37 2.98 17.22 -14.61
N PRO A 38 3.10 17.43 -15.93
CA PRO A 38 4.25 18.12 -16.50
C PRO A 38 4.38 19.51 -15.88
N GLY A 39 5.59 19.88 -15.44
CA GLY A 39 5.86 21.16 -14.78
C GLY A 39 6.79 21.03 -13.57
N ILE A 40 6.82 22.08 -12.74
CA ILE A 40 7.76 22.20 -11.61
C ILE A 40 7.57 21.13 -10.51
N GLY A 41 6.37 20.51 -10.44
CA GLY A 41 6.09 19.43 -9.49
C GLY A 41 7.02 18.23 -9.60
N ARG A 42 7.54 17.95 -10.81
CA ARG A 42 8.52 16.88 -11.07
C ARG A 42 9.91 17.18 -10.49
N GLN A 43 10.24 18.46 -10.36
CA GLN A 43 11.50 18.91 -9.76
C GLN A 43 11.44 18.95 -8.24
N SER A 44 10.27 18.73 -7.63
CA SER A 44 10.15 18.66 -6.18
C SER A 44 11.06 17.57 -5.59
N PRO A 45 11.55 17.72 -4.35
CA PRO A 45 12.35 16.70 -3.68
C PRO A 45 11.64 15.33 -3.55
N THR A 46 10.31 15.30 -3.68
CA THR A 46 9.52 14.06 -3.69
C THR A 46 9.64 13.32 -5.02
N MET A 47 9.67 14.04 -6.14
CA MET A 47 9.67 13.48 -7.50
C MET A 47 11.06 13.42 -8.14
N ALA A 48 12.00 14.27 -7.70
CA ALA A 48 13.39 14.28 -8.15
C ALA A 48 14.18 13.02 -7.75
N ARG A 49 13.63 12.17 -6.85
CA ARG A 49 14.23 10.89 -6.46
C ARG A 49 14.32 9.91 -7.63
N LYS A 50 15.17 8.88 -7.47
CA LYS A 50 15.22 7.69 -8.35
C LYS A 50 13.80 7.13 -8.53
N LYS A 51 13.46 6.69 -9.75
CA LYS A 51 12.11 6.24 -10.13
C LYS A 51 11.54 5.19 -9.16
N GLU A 52 12.37 4.26 -8.71
CA GLU A 52 12.03 3.21 -7.75
C GLU A 52 11.67 3.71 -6.35
N LYS A 53 12.09 4.93 -5.97
CA LYS A 53 11.82 5.53 -4.65
C LYS A 53 10.74 6.62 -4.71
N ARG A 54 10.17 6.90 -5.90
CA ARG A 54 9.10 7.90 -6.07
C ARG A 54 7.80 7.35 -5.50
N ARG A 55 6.96 8.26 -4.99
CA ARG A 55 5.63 7.89 -4.53
C ARG A 55 4.79 7.38 -5.71
N ILE A 56 3.92 6.42 -5.41
CA ILE A 56 3.02 5.78 -6.38
C ILE A 56 1.57 6.22 -6.15
N SER A 57 0.69 5.96 -7.12
CA SER A 57 -0.75 6.16 -6.93
C SER A 57 -1.30 5.21 -5.87
N LYS A 58 -2.42 5.58 -5.24
CA LYS A 58 -3.15 4.70 -4.31
C LYS A 58 -3.52 3.37 -4.98
N GLU A 59 -3.94 3.42 -6.23
CA GLU A 59 -4.33 2.26 -7.04
C GLU A 59 -3.18 1.28 -7.23
N ASN A 60 -1.97 1.78 -7.54
CA ASN A 60 -0.79 0.94 -7.70
C ASN A 60 -0.40 0.26 -6.38
N LEU A 61 -0.52 0.97 -5.25
CA LEU A 61 -0.30 0.39 -3.93
C LEU A 61 -1.33 -0.71 -3.63
N ALA A 62 -2.61 -0.45 -3.91
CA ALA A 62 -3.68 -1.43 -3.73
C ALA A 62 -3.47 -2.70 -4.58
N LEU A 63 -2.97 -2.56 -5.81
CA LEU A 63 -2.62 -3.69 -6.67
C LEU A 63 -1.44 -4.50 -6.12
N ALA A 64 -0.40 -3.83 -5.61
CA ALA A 64 0.73 -4.50 -5.00
C ALA A 64 0.32 -5.27 -3.73
N VAL A 65 -0.52 -4.67 -2.89
CA VAL A 65 -1.11 -5.33 -1.71
C VAL A 65 -1.94 -6.53 -2.13
N ARG A 66 -2.81 -6.40 -3.13
CA ARG A 66 -3.61 -7.50 -3.66
C ARG A 66 -2.74 -8.66 -4.15
N LYS A 67 -1.68 -8.35 -4.91
CA LYS A 67 -0.75 -9.37 -5.42
C LYS A 67 -0.05 -10.10 -4.28
N ASN A 68 0.44 -9.37 -3.27
CA ASN A 68 1.08 -9.96 -2.12
C ASN A 68 0.11 -10.83 -1.30
N PHE A 69 -1.08 -10.32 -1.02
CA PHE A 69 -2.13 -11.04 -0.27
C PHE A 69 -2.53 -12.34 -0.97
N ASN A 70 -2.78 -12.29 -2.28
CA ASN A 70 -3.17 -13.47 -3.06
C ASN A 70 -2.04 -14.51 -3.21
N GLY A 71 -0.78 -14.07 -3.09
CA GLY A 71 0.40 -14.95 -3.17
C GLY A 71 0.89 -15.44 -1.81
N ALA A 72 0.22 -15.06 -0.71
CA ALA A 72 0.59 -15.51 0.61
C ALA A 72 0.22 -16.99 0.78
N ALA A 73 1.22 -17.85 1.03
CA ALA A 73 1.00 -19.25 1.37
C ALA A 73 0.57 -19.32 2.83
N VAL A 74 -0.73 -19.47 3.07
CA VAL A 74 -1.32 -19.49 4.41
C VAL A 74 -2.13 -20.75 4.60
N ASN A 75 -1.97 -21.41 5.75
CA ASN A 75 -2.78 -22.55 6.14
C ASN A 75 -4.08 -22.06 6.80
N GLU A 76 -5.22 -22.54 6.33
CA GLU A 76 -6.54 -22.13 6.80
C GLU A 76 -6.74 -22.40 8.30
N ILE A 77 -6.28 -23.56 8.77
CA ILE A 77 -6.47 -23.97 10.17
C ILE A 77 -5.77 -22.99 11.13
N ASP A 78 -4.52 -22.64 10.81
CA ASP A 78 -3.71 -21.74 11.64
C ASP A 78 -4.36 -20.35 11.72
N VAL A 79 -4.93 -19.86 10.61
CA VAL A 79 -5.62 -18.56 10.55
C VAL A 79 -6.89 -18.56 11.40
N VAL A 80 -7.69 -19.63 11.33
CA VAL A 80 -8.94 -19.72 12.10
C VAL A 80 -8.64 -19.74 13.60
N VAL A 81 -7.64 -20.53 14.02
CA VAL A 81 -7.21 -20.59 15.43
C VAL A 81 -6.73 -19.22 15.91
N GLU A 82 -5.86 -18.57 15.14
CA GLU A 82 -5.33 -17.25 15.48
C GLU A 82 -6.44 -16.19 15.55
N LEU A 83 -7.40 -16.23 14.63
CA LEU A 83 -8.55 -15.33 14.62
C LEU A 83 -9.43 -15.51 15.87
N VAL A 84 -9.84 -16.74 16.18
CA VAL A 84 -10.70 -17.04 17.34
C VAL A 84 -10.01 -16.63 18.64
N TYR A 85 -8.73 -16.93 18.77
CA TYR A 85 -7.94 -16.53 19.93
C TYR A 85 -7.88 -14.99 20.07
N LYS A 86 -7.54 -14.27 18.98
CA LYS A 86 -7.46 -12.80 18.99
C LYS A 86 -8.80 -12.12 19.22
N VAL A 87 -9.94 -12.73 18.85
CA VAL A 87 -11.27 -12.15 19.09
C VAL A 87 -11.71 -12.38 20.53
N ARG A 88 -11.44 -13.56 21.08
CA ARG A 88 -11.86 -13.93 22.44
C ARG A 88 -11.01 -13.29 23.54
N ASN A 89 -9.72 -13.10 23.29
CA ASN A 89 -8.75 -12.62 24.29
C ASN A 89 -8.39 -11.13 24.07
N LYS A 90 -9.28 -10.37 23.42
CA LYS A 90 -9.14 -8.94 23.19
C LYS A 90 -9.83 -8.13 24.28
#